data_AF-A0A7W0ZUJ5-F1
#
_entry.id   AF-A0A7W0ZUJ5-F1
#
_cell.length_a   1.000
_cell.length_b   1.000
_cell.length_c   1.000
_cell.angle_alpha   90.00
_cell.angle_beta   90.00
_cell.angle_gamma   90.00
#
_symmetry.space_group_name_H-M   'P 1'
#
loop_
_entity.id
_entity.type
_entity.pdbx_description
1 polymer ?
#
loop_
_entity_poly.entity_id
_entity_poly.type
_entity_poly.pdbx_seq_one_letter_code
_entity_poly.pdbx_strand_id
1 'polypeptide(L)'
;MKLSPSRVLSELIAQHDTLRGMMDHCEDLANSLDDHPDSDPTPLTRELARLRLAFDAHNRFEEHLLRPVLLEHDAFGNVRVERMVDDHVHEHRAIRDRLASPATSALRDVIETLRAHLDAEERYLLTSRVLRDDLVSIESAG
;
A
#
# COMPACT_ATOMS: atom_id res chain seq x y z
N MET A 1 12.68 15.25 -15.08
CA MET A 1 12.33 14.05 -15.86
C MET A 1 10.91 13.68 -15.46
N LYS A 2 9.92 13.69 -16.36
CA LYS A 2 8.56 13.23 -16.00
C LYS A 2 8.62 11.72 -15.71
N LEU A 3 8.12 11.27 -14.57
CA LEU A 3 7.95 9.86 -14.28
C LEU A 3 6.84 9.30 -15.17
N SER A 4 7.09 8.21 -15.88
CA SER A 4 6.04 7.56 -16.67
C SER A 4 5.10 6.78 -15.74
N PRO A 5 3.79 6.70 -16.04
CA PRO A 5 2.83 5.91 -15.24
C PRO A 5 3.30 4.47 -15.01
N SER A 6 3.90 3.84 -16.02
CA SER A 6 4.46 2.49 -15.91
C SER A 6 5.57 2.36 -14.86
N ARG A 7 6.46 3.36 -14.73
CA ARG A 7 7.54 3.35 -13.74
C ARG A 7 7.00 3.53 -12.33
N VAL A 8 6.01 4.41 -12.16
CA VAL A 8 5.37 4.64 -10.87
C VAL A 8 4.62 3.38 -10.41
N LEU A 9 3.92 2.70 -11.31
CA LEU A 9 3.24 1.44 -11.00
C LEU A 9 4.24 0.32 -10.66
N SER A 10 5.34 0.18 -11.40
CA SER A 10 6.37 -0.82 -11.06
C SER A 10 7.00 -0.57 -9.70
N GLU A 11 7.26 0.70 -9.36
CA GLU A 11 7.78 1.08 -8.04
C GLU A 11 6.76 0.79 -6.92
N LEU A 12 5.49 1.07 -7.16
CA LEU A 12 4.42 0.77 -6.21
C LEU A 12 4.34 -0.73 -5.88
N ILE A 13 4.32 -1.58 -6.91
CA ILE A 13 4.29 -3.05 -6.72
C ILE A 13 5.52 -3.54 -5.94
N ALA A 14 6.71 -2.98 -6.22
CA ALA A 14 7.91 -3.33 -5.46
C ALA A 14 7.83 -2.92 -3.98
N GLN A 15 7.20 -1.79 -3.68
CA GLN A 15 6.92 -1.38 -2.30
C GLN A 15 5.92 -2.33 -1.64
N HIS A 16 4.87 -2.76 -2.35
CA HIS A 16 3.89 -3.72 -1.83
C HIS A 16 4.54 -5.06 -1.49
N ASP A 17 5.38 -5.59 -2.37
CA ASP A 17 6.13 -6.82 -2.12
C ASP A 17 7.04 -6.69 -0.89
N THR A 18 7.68 -5.54 -0.73
CA THR A 18 8.50 -5.23 0.46
C THR A 18 7.66 -5.21 1.73
N LEU A 19 6.51 -4.54 1.70
CA LEU A 19 5.58 -4.49 2.84
C LEU A 19 5.05 -5.88 3.19
N ARG A 20 4.68 -6.70 2.19
CA ARG A 20 4.23 -8.08 2.39
C ARG A 20 5.30 -8.93 3.08
N GLY A 21 6.56 -8.85 2.64
CA GLY A 21 7.66 -9.56 3.30
C GLY A 21 7.87 -9.13 4.76
N MET A 22 7.73 -7.83 5.07
CA MET A 22 7.80 -7.34 6.45
C MET A 22 6.61 -7.80 7.31
N MET A 23 5.41 -7.86 6.73
CA MET A 23 4.21 -8.38 7.39
C MET A 23 4.36 -9.85 7.74
N ASP A 24 4.77 -10.68 6.77
CA ASP A 24 5.04 -12.12 6.98
C ASP A 24 6.00 -12.32 8.16
N HIS A 25 7.10 -11.56 8.17
CA HIS A 25 8.11 -11.65 9.22
C HIS A 25 7.60 -11.19 10.60
N CYS A 26 6.74 -10.16 10.66
CA CYS A 26 6.09 -9.75 11.90
C CYS A 26 5.16 -10.86 12.44
N GLU A 27 4.41 -11.54 11.58
CA GLU A 27 3.54 -12.65 11.97
C GLU A 27 4.34 -13.85 12.48
N ASP A 28 5.45 -14.20 11.84
CA ASP A 28 6.35 -15.26 12.28
C ASP A 28 6.94 -14.97 13.67
N LEU A 29 7.39 -13.73 13.90
CA LEU A 29 7.91 -13.32 15.21
C LEU A 29 6.82 -13.31 16.29
N ALA A 30 5.60 -12.91 15.94
CA ALA A 30 4.46 -12.98 16.86
C ALA A 30 4.08 -14.43 17.20
N ASN A 31 4.02 -15.32 16.20
CA ASN A 31 3.82 -16.76 16.41
C ASN A 31 4.87 -17.34 17.36
N SER A 32 6.15 -17.01 17.15
CA SER A 32 7.24 -17.49 17.99
C SER A 32 7.13 -17.00 19.44
N LEU A 33 6.63 -15.79 19.68
CA LEU A 33 6.40 -15.27 21.03
C LEU A 33 5.18 -15.91 21.70
N ASP A 34 4.12 -16.16 20.94
CA ASP A 34 2.94 -16.86 21.43
C ASP A 34 3.28 -18.31 21.86
N ASP A 35 4.12 -19.00 21.07
CA ASP A 35 4.62 -20.36 21.37
C ASP A 35 5.65 -20.39 22.51
N HIS A 36 6.40 -19.29 22.70
CA HIS A 36 7.44 -19.16 23.71
C HIS A 36 7.35 -17.82 24.47
N PRO A 37 6.38 -17.66 25.40
CA PRO A 37 6.08 -16.37 26.04
C PRO A 37 7.23 -15.73 26.84
N ASP A 38 8.20 -16.53 27.28
CA ASP A 38 9.39 -16.06 28.01
C ASP A 38 10.52 -15.56 27.08
N SER A 39 10.34 -15.62 25.76
CA SER A 39 11.32 -15.16 24.77
C SER A 39 11.39 -13.63 24.69
N ASP A 40 12.54 -13.12 24.24
CA ASP A 40 12.76 -11.68 24.06
C ASP A 40 11.81 -11.09 22.99
N PRO A 41 10.95 -10.10 23.32
CA PRO A 41 10.04 -9.45 22.36
C PRO A 41 10.71 -8.36 21.52
N THR A 42 12.00 -8.06 21.75
CA THR A 42 12.75 -7.02 21.03
C THR A 42 12.78 -7.22 19.51
N PRO A 43 12.95 -8.45 18.96
CA PRO A 43 12.92 -8.67 17.52
C PRO A 43 11.60 -8.23 16.88
N LEU A 44 10.46 -8.63 17.45
CA LEU A 44 9.13 -8.21 16.98
C LEU A 44 8.99 -6.68 17.04
N THR A 45 9.35 -6.08 18.17
CA THR A 45 9.28 -4.62 18.35
C THR A 45 10.09 -3.87 17.29
N ARG A 46 11.27 -4.38 16.94
CA ARG A 46 12.13 -3.80 15.90
C ARG A 46 11.52 -3.95 14.51
N GLU A 47 10.96 -5.11 14.20
CA GLU A 47 10.36 -5.34 12.89
C GLU A 47 9.09 -4.49 12.69
N LEU A 48 8.27 -4.35 13.73
CA LEU A 48 7.13 -3.43 13.72
C LEU A 48 7.55 -1.99 13.46
N ALA A 49 8.64 -1.53 14.09
CA ALA A 49 9.16 -0.19 13.83
C ALA A 49 9.60 -0.02 12.36
N ARG A 50 10.18 -1.06 11.74
CA ARG A 50 10.56 -1.05 10.33
C ARG A 50 9.35 -1.03 9.40
N LEU A 51 8.35 -1.88 9.67
CA LEU A 51 7.10 -1.92 8.92
C LEU A 51 6.40 -0.55 8.95
N ARG A 52 6.35 0.10 10.12
CA ARG A 52 5.78 1.45 10.26
C ARG A 52 6.48 2.48 9.41
N LEU A 53 7.82 2.50 9.43
CA LEU A 53 8.60 3.43 8.62
C LEU A 53 8.44 3.17 7.11
N ALA A 54 8.36 1.91 6.70
CA ALA A 54 8.12 1.52 5.32
C ALA A 54 6.72 1.94 4.86
N PHE A 55 5.70 1.70 5.70
CA PHE A 55 4.32 2.10 5.40
C PHE A 55 4.18 3.63 5.33
N ASP A 56 4.80 4.39 6.24
CA ASP A 56 4.82 5.85 6.16
C ASP A 56 5.55 6.38 4.91
N ALA A 57 6.55 5.64 4.41
CA ALA A 57 7.22 5.99 3.15
C ALA A 57 6.33 5.69 1.93
N HIS A 58 5.66 4.55 1.95
CA HIS A 58 4.69 4.14 0.93
C HIS A 58 3.52 5.14 0.82
N ASN A 59 2.86 5.48 1.93
CA ASN A 59 1.77 6.46 1.94
C ASN A 59 2.20 7.81 1.34
N ARG A 60 3.42 8.27 1.68
CA ARG A 60 3.98 9.49 1.11
C ARG A 60 4.23 9.37 -0.39
N PHE A 61 4.73 8.23 -0.87
CA PHE A 61 4.90 7.96 -2.28
C PHE A 61 3.56 8.03 -3.01
N GLU A 62 2.50 7.42 -2.48
CA GLU A 62 1.19 7.44 -3.09
C GLU A 62 0.59 8.85 -3.15
N GLU A 63 0.58 9.54 -2.01
CA GLU A 63 -0.02 10.87 -1.86
C GLU A 63 0.68 11.94 -2.70
N HIS A 64 2.02 11.87 -2.81
CA HIS A 64 2.82 12.93 -3.45
C HIS A 64 3.24 12.62 -4.88
N LEU A 65 3.34 11.35 -5.27
CA LEU A 65 3.85 10.95 -6.59
C LEU A 65 2.80 10.20 -7.42
N LEU A 66 2.11 9.22 -6.84
CA LEU A 66 1.12 8.44 -7.59
C LEU A 66 -0.13 9.27 -7.91
N ARG A 67 -0.65 10.00 -6.92
CA ARG A 67 -1.87 10.80 -7.08
C ARG A 67 -1.79 11.82 -8.22
N PRO A 68 -0.75 12.67 -8.33
CA PRO A 68 -0.65 13.61 -9.45
C PRO A 68 -0.60 12.92 -10.82
N VAL A 69 0.08 11.76 -10.91
CA VAL A 69 0.21 11.00 -12.16
C VAL A 69 -1.12 10.37 -12.57
N LEU A 70 -1.96 9.95 -11.61
CA LEU A 70 -3.31 9.47 -11.91
C LEU A 70 -4.23 10.60 -12.40
N LEU A 71 -4.16 11.78 -11.76
CA LEU A 71 -4.96 12.95 -12.16
C LEU A 71 -4.59 13.50 -13.54
N GLU A 72 -3.30 13.51 -13.92
CA GLU A 72 -2.86 14.03 -15.23
C GLU A 72 -3.31 13.15 -16.41
N HIS A 73 -3.60 11.88 -16.17
CA HIS A 73 -3.79 10.87 -17.22
C HIS A 73 -5.14 10.13 -17.21
N ASP A 74 -6.05 10.41 -16.27
CA ASP A 74 -7.39 9.80 -16.21
C ASP A 74 -8.49 10.84 -16.45
N ALA A 75 -8.98 10.94 -17.69
CA ALA A 75 -9.96 11.94 -18.13
C ALA A 75 -11.38 11.76 -17.53
N PHE A 76 -11.68 10.59 -16.95
CA PHE A 76 -12.91 10.35 -16.18
C PHE A 76 -12.63 10.29 -14.66
N GLY A 77 -11.41 10.62 -14.25
CA GLY A 77 -10.82 10.36 -12.94
C GLY A 77 -11.06 11.43 -11.88
N ASN A 78 -11.28 12.70 -12.20
CA ASN A 78 -11.23 13.77 -11.18
C ASN A 78 -12.17 13.57 -9.98
N VAL A 79 -13.43 13.17 -10.20
CA VAL A 79 -14.41 12.97 -9.10
C VAL A 79 -14.18 11.67 -8.35
N ARG A 80 -13.73 10.60 -9.03
CA ARG A 80 -13.43 9.31 -8.40
C ARG A 80 -12.13 9.38 -7.61
N VAL A 81 -11.10 10.01 -8.19
CA VAL A 81 -9.79 10.19 -7.57
C VAL A 81 -9.87 11.14 -6.38
N GLU A 82 -10.65 12.24 -6.42
CA GLU A 82 -10.78 13.11 -5.24
C GLU A 82 -11.42 12.40 -4.05
N ARG A 83 -12.56 11.71 -4.26
CA ARG A 83 -13.29 11.06 -3.16
C ARG A 83 -12.54 9.85 -2.63
N MET A 84 -11.93 9.08 -3.52
CA MET A 84 -11.11 7.93 -3.13
C MET A 84 -9.86 8.39 -2.39
N VAL A 85 -9.19 9.48 -2.81
CA VAL A 85 -8.00 9.98 -2.12
C VAL A 85 -8.30 10.46 -0.70
N ASP A 86 -9.37 11.22 -0.49
CA ASP A 86 -9.68 11.69 0.86
C ASP A 86 -9.99 10.52 1.80
N ASP A 87 -10.75 9.52 1.34
CA ASP A 87 -11.04 8.32 2.12
C ASP A 87 -9.76 7.49 2.37
N HIS A 88 -8.85 7.44 1.39
CA HIS A 88 -7.57 6.71 1.44
C HIS A 88 -6.57 7.34 2.43
N VAL A 89 -6.48 8.67 2.51
CA VAL A 89 -5.64 9.35 3.53
C VAL A 89 -6.15 9.07 4.96
N HIS A 90 -7.47 9.00 5.15
CA HIS A 90 -8.05 8.63 6.45
C HIS A 90 -7.75 7.16 6.79
N GLU A 91 -7.81 6.27 5.81
CA GLU A 91 -7.43 4.86 5.96
C GLU A 91 -5.94 4.70 6.34
N HIS A 92 -5.03 5.36 5.62
CA HIS A 92 -3.60 5.42 5.94
C HIS A 92 -3.34 5.82 7.39
N ARG A 93 -4.03 6.89 7.83
CA ARG A 93 -3.93 7.36 9.22
C ARG A 93 -4.41 6.31 10.20
N ALA A 94 -5.56 5.68 9.95
CA ALA A 94 -6.11 4.66 10.83
C ALA A 94 -5.18 3.44 10.94
N ILE A 95 -4.63 2.95 9.83
CA ILE A 95 -3.68 1.82 9.82
C ILE A 95 -2.42 2.19 10.60
N ARG A 96 -1.84 3.37 10.35
CA ARG A 96 -0.65 3.86 11.07
C ARG A 96 -0.89 3.96 12.58
N ASP A 97 -2.04 4.47 12.99
CA ASP A 97 -2.39 4.62 14.40
C ASP A 97 -2.56 3.23 15.05
N ARG A 98 -3.07 2.22 14.33
CA ARG A 98 -3.16 0.85 14.84
C ARG A 98 -1.79 0.15 14.91
N LEU A 99 -0.90 0.37 13.94
CA LEU A 99 0.50 -0.09 14.00
C LEU A 99 1.27 0.54 15.18
N ALA A 100 0.74 1.58 15.81
CA ALA A 100 1.34 2.17 17.02
C ALA A 100 1.13 1.36 18.29
N SER A 101 0.22 0.39 18.29
CA SER A 101 -0.11 -0.43 19.45
C SER A 101 0.73 -1.72 19.51
N PRO A 102 1.36 -2.06 20.66
CA PRO A 102 2.25 -3.21 20.77
C PRO A 102 1.56 -4.54 21.14
N ALA A 103 0.24 -4.62 21.17
CA ALA A 103 -0.44 -5.89 21.50
C ALA A 103 -0.37 -6.88 20.31
N THR A 104 0.18 -8.07 20.53
CA THR A 104 0.35 -9.12 19.49
C THR A 104 -0.98 -9.56 18.86
N SER A 105 -2.07 -9.58 19.63
CA SER A 105 -3.41 -9.87 19.10
C SER A 105 -3.91 -8.78 18.15
N ALA A 106 -3.68 -7.51 18.48
CA ALA A 106 -4.04 -6.39 17.62
C ALA A 106 -3.17 -6.32 16.35
N LEU A 107 -1.96 -6.89 16.39
CA LEU A 107 -1.05 -6.88 15.25
C LEU A 107 -1.60 -7.67 14.06
N ARG A 108 -2.15 -8.87 14.29
CA ARG A 108 -2.65 -9.73 13.20
C ARG A 108 -3.82 -9.07 12.47
N ASP A 109 -4.76 -8.50 13.23
CA ASP A 109 -5.89 -7.76 12.65
C ASP A 109 -5.41 -6.55 11.81
N VAL A 110 -4.31 -5.91 12.23
CA VAL A 110 -3.73 -4.78 11.49
C VAL A 110 -3.02 -5.24 10.23
N ILE A 111 -2.26 -6.33 10.30
CA ILE A 111 -1.60 -6.94 9.14
C ILE A 111 -2.64 -7.41 8.12
N GLU A 112 -3.72 -8.05 8.54
CA GLU A 112 -4.81 -8.45 7.65
C GLU A 112 -5.46 -7.23 6.97
N THR A 113 -5.71 -6.16 7.74
CA THR A 113 -6.22 -4.89 7.19
C THR A 113 -5.26 -4.32 6.14
N LEU A 114 -3.96 -4.33 6.42
CA LEU A 114 -2.94 -3.82 5.50
C LEU A 114 -2.83 -4.67 4.23
N ARG A 115 -2.90 -6.02 4.32
CA ARG A 115 -2.94 -6.88 3.13
C ARG A 115 -4.16 -6.57 2.26
N ALA A 116 -5.34 -6.47 2.87
CA ALA A 116 -6.58 -6.17 2.16
C ALA A 116 -6.53 -4.81 1.44
N HIS A 117 -5.89 -3.83 2.07
CA HIS A 117 -5.63 -2.51 1.52
C HIS A 117 -4.74 -2.57 0.26
N LEU A 118 -3.55 -3.18 0.35
CA LEU A 118 -2.64 -3.33 -0.81
C LEU A 118 -3.31 -4.08 -1.98
N ASP A 119 -4.09 -5.11 -1.67
CA ASP A 119 -4.82 -5.88 -2.69
C ASP A 119 -5.93 -5.05 -3.35
N ALA A 120 -6.57 -4.14 -2.62
CA ALA A 120 -7.59 -3.24 -3.17
C ALA A 120 -6.97 -2.21 -4.11
N GLU A 121 -5.84 -1.62 -3.72
CA GLU A 121 -5.07 -0.68 -4.55
C GLU A 121 -4.60 -1.31 -5.85
N GLU A 122 -3.98 -2.50 -5.78
CA GLU A 122 -3.51 -3.21 -6.96
C GLU A 122 -4.65 -3.51 -7.93
N ARG A 123 -5.78 -4.02 -7.42
CA ARG A 123 -6.97 -4.29 -8.26
C ARG A 123 -7.49 -3.01 -8.92
N TYR A 124 -7.56 -1.91 -8.17
CA TYR A 124 -8.01 -0.63 -8.70
C TYR A 124 -7.08 -0.12 -9.80
N LEU A 125 -5.77 -0.09 -9.53
CA LEU A 125 -4.77 0.44 -10.45
C LEU A 125 -4.61 -0.42 -11.72
N LEU A 126 -4.69 -1.74 -11.59
CA LEU A 126 -4.71 -2.65 -12.75
C LEU A 126 -5.95 -2.39 -13.62
N THR A 127 -7.12 -2.22 -13.02
CA THR A 127 -8.35 -1.91 -13.76
C THR A 127 -8.24 -0.55 -14.48
N SER A 128 -7.74 0.48 -13.80
CA SER A 128 -7.51 1.80 -14.40
C SER A 128 -6.51 1.79 -15.55
N ARG A 129 -5.52 0.89 -15.53
CA ARG A 129 -4.56 0.73 -16.63
C ARG A 129 -5.18 0.00 -17.82
N VAL A 130 -5.90 -1.09 -17.60
CA VAL A 130 -6.62 -1.82 -18.68
C VAL A 130 -7.55 -0.86 -19.43
N LEU A 131 -8.31 -0.03 -18.71
CA LEU A 131 -9.19 0.98 -19.30
C LEU A 131 -8.44 2.05 -20.12
N ARG A 132 -7.17 2.33 -19.79
CA ARG A 132 -6.33 3.29 -20.55
C ARG A 132 -5.70 2.66 -21.79
N ASP A 133 -5.25 1.41 -21.72
CA ASP A 133 -4.73 0.71 -22.91
C ASP A 133 -5.85 0.44 -23.94
N ASP A 134 -7.09 0.20 -23.49
CA ASP A 134 -8.27 0.03 -24.36
C ASP A 134 -8.71 1.34 -25.05
N LEU A 135 -8.35 2.50 -24.50
CA LEU A 135 -8.57 3.81 -25.13
C LEU A 135 -7.51 4.17 -26.19
N VAL A 136 -6.39 3.42 -26.25
CA VAL A 136 -5.37 3.53 -27.31
C VAL A 136 -5.67 2.51 -28.42
N SER A 137 -6.88 2.57 -28.96
CA SER A 137 -7.23 1.98 -30.25
C SER A 137 -8.42 2.73 -30.82
N ILE A 138 -8.16 3.80 -31.55
CA ILE A 138 -8.69 4.12 -32.88
C ILE A 138 -7.89 5.34 -33.35
N GLU A 139 -6.76 5.12 -34.05
CA GLU A 139 -6.35 6.03 -35.11
C GLU A 139 -5.76 5.25 -36.29
N SER A 140 -6.27 5.62 -37.46
CA SER A 140 -5.84 5.31 -38.83
C SER A 140 -6.20 3.96 -39.44
N ALA A 141 -7.25 3.99 -40.25
CA ALA A 141 -7.09 3.72 -41.68
C ALA A 141 -7.87 4.79 -42.47
N GLY A 142 -7.21 5.35 -43.48
CA GLY A 142 -7.59 6.55 -44.23
C GLY A 142 -8.76 6.40 -45.17
#